data_AF-K1U5J1-F1
#
_entry.id   AF-K1U5J1-F1
#
_cell.length_a   1.000
_cell.length_b   1.000
_cell.length_c   1.000
_cell.angle_alpha   90.00
_cell.angle_beta   90.00
_cell.angle_gamma   90.00
#
_symmetry.space_group_name_H-M   'P 1'
#
loop_
_entity.id
_entity.type
_entity.pdbx_description
1 polymer ?
#
loop_
_entity_poly.entity_id
_entity_poly.type
_entity_poly.pdbx_seq_one_letter_code
_entity_poly.pdbx_strand_id
1 'polypeptide(L)'
;GKKGIVLAGRPYHVDPEINHGIPEMINGYGFAVLTEDSVAHLGTVVRPIRVVDQWMYHTRLYAAATLVGQTPELELVQLNSFGCGLDAITTDEVQEILQGYGRMYTVLKIDEVNNLGAARIRLRSLISVMEERERNGIKPVPKYKGYIRQPLFTKEMKKDYTIIAPQMSPYHFELLEQAFRYSGYNVEIQKNYSKEVVDEGLKYVNNDACYPAIITIGQLLYALNHGKYDKDKVAVLITQTGGACRATNYVGMLKKALKDAGLDNVPLISLNVVGMENDP
;
A
#
# COMPACT_ATOMS: atom_id res chain seq x y z
N GLY A 1 18.35 17.85 -21.98
CA GLY A 1 18.77 18.30 -20.64
C GLY A 1 19.29 17.13 -19.84
N LYS A 2 19.89 17.35 -18.67
CA LYS A 2 20.25 16.25 -17.76
C LYS A 2 18.97 15.62 -17.19
N LYS A 3 18.94 14.30 -17.00
CA LYS A 3 17.85 13.59 -16.30
C LYS A 3 17.91 13.89 -14.80
N GLY A 4 16.75 13.84 -14.14
CA GLY A 4 16.62 14.10 -12.70
C GLY A 4 16.16 12.87 -11.93
N ILE A 5 16.57 12.77 -10.67
CA ILE A 5 16.01 11.83 -9.70
C ILE A 5 15.28 12.64 -8.63
N VAL A 6 13.99 12.35 -8.46
CA VAL A 6 13.22 12.80 -7.30
C VAL A 6 13.54 11.86 -6.15
N LEU A 7 14.40 12.32 -5.24
CA LEU A 7 14.72 11.64 -3.99
C LEU A 7 13.64 11.99 -2.98
N ALA A 8 12.66 11.10 -2.86
CA ALA A 8 11.48 11.29 -2.03
C ALA A 8 11.65 10.61 -0.68
N GLY A 9 11.09 11.19 0.38
CA GLY A 9 11.16 10.56 1.69
C GLY A 9 10.32 11.30 2.73
N ARG A 10 10.79 11.26 3.97
CA ARG A 10 10.28 12.06 5.08
C ARG A 10 11.12 13.33 5.20
N PRO A 11 10.57 14.41 5.81
CA PRO A 11 11.32 15.65 5.99
C PRO A 11 12.68 15.47 6.69
N TYR A 12 12.76 14.54 7.64
CA TYR A 12 14.01 14.24 8.34
C TYR A 12 15.05 13.51 7.49
N HIS A 13 14.67 12.88 6.37
CA HIS A 13 15.64 12.29 5.43
C HIS A 13 16.43 13.35 4.65
N VAL A 14 16.16 14.64 4.85
CA VAL A 14 17.02 15.71 4.30
C VAL A 14 18.30 15.86 5.13
N ASP A 15 18.30 15.43 6.39
CA ASP A 15 19.46 15.52 7.26
C ASP A 15 20.64 14.69 6.71
N PRO A 16 21.84 15.27 6.54
CA PRO A 16 23.03 14.56 6.08
C PRO A 16 23.40 13.32 6.91
N GLU A 17 23.10 13.32 8.21
CA GLU A 17 23.38 12.18 9.10
C GLU A 17 22.39 11.03 8.89
N ILE A 18 21.23 11.30 8.28
CA ILE A 18 20.19 10.30 8.01
C ILE A 18 20.22 9.82 6.56
N ASN A 19 20.50 10.73 5.62
CA ASN A 19 20.45 10.42 4.19
C ASN A 19 21.66 9.63 3.68
N HIS A 20 22.68 9.44 4.53
CA HIS A 20 23.88 8.63 4.28
C HIS A 20 24.72 9.08 3.08
N GLY A 21 24.56 10.30 2.59
CA GLY A 21 25.26 10.79 1.40
C GLY A 21 24.68 10.28 0.08
N ILE A 22 23.43 9.77 0.10
CA ILE A 22 22.72 9.31 -1.11
C ILE A 22 22.54 10.43 -2.14
N PRO A 23 22.18 11.69 -1.78
CA PRO A 23 22.10 12.78 -2.75
C PRO A 23 23.42 12.99 -3.50
N GLU A 24 24.55 12.99 -2.80
CA GLU A 24 25.89 13.16 -3.36
C GLU A 24 26.24 12.00 -4.30
N MET A 25 25.86 10.77 -3.95
CA MET A 25 26.04 9.62 -4.80
C MET A 25 25.26 9.75 -6.12
N ILE A 26 24.00 10.18 -6.05
CA ILE A 26 23.17 10.40 -7.25
C ILE A 26 23.77 11.51 -8.13
N ASN A 27 24.20 12.62 -7.54
CA ASN A 27 24.91 13.68 -8.24
C ASN A 27 26.21 13.17 -8.90
N GLY A 28 26.95 12.30 -8.22
CA GLY A 28 28.15 11.66 -8.75
C GLY A 28 27.90 10.77 -9.97
N TYR A 29 26.68 10.25 -10.14
CA TYR A 29 26.23 9.56 -11.36
C TYR A 29 25.76 10.52 -12.47
N GLY A 30 25.79 11.83 -12.25
CA GLY A 30 25.48 12.84 -13.25
C GLY A 30 24.00 13.26 -13.32
N PHE A 31 23.17 12.80 -12.38
CA PHE A 31 21.75 13.17 -12.29
C PHE A 31 21.57 14.41 -11.43
N ALA A 32 20.55 15.22 -11.73
CA ALA A 32 20.09 16.25 -10.80
C ALA A 32 19.25 15.61 -9.70
N VAL A 33 19.46 16.01 -8.44
CA VAL A 33 18.63 15.57 -7.30
C VAL A 33 17.56 16.62 -7.02
N LEU A 34 16.30 16.17 -6.97
CA LEU A 34 15.13 16.97 -6.61
C LEU A 34 14.46 16.34 -5.39
N THR A 35 13.83 17.13 -4.52
CA THR A 35 12.99 16.61 -3.44
C THR A 35 11.56 16.43 -3.91
N GLU A 36 10.78 15.57 -3.25
CA GLU A 36 9.35 15.44 -3.56
C GLU A 36 8.61 16.77 -3.38
N ASP A 37 8.97 17.56 -2.37
CA ASP A 37 8.36 18.86 -2.09
C ASP A 37 8.60 19.88 -3.21
N SER A 38 9.80 19.85 -3.83
CA SER A 38 10.15 20.76 -4.93
C SER A 38 9.35 20.53 -6.21
N VAL A 39 8.73 19.36 -6.36
CA VAL A 39 8.00 18.98 -7.58
C VAL A 39 6.52 18.64 -7.34
N ALA A 40 6.10 18.42 -6.10
CA ALA A 40 4.74 17.95 -5.77
C ALA A 40 3.63 18.85 -6.34
N HIS A 41 3.85 20.17 -6.38
CA HIS A 41 2.89 21.14 -6.91
C HIS A 41 2.68 21.06 -8.43
N LEU A 42 3.58 20.40 -9.16
CA LEU A 42 3.47 20.16 -10.60
C LEU A 42 2.71 18.88 -10.90
N GLY A 43 2.57 17.98 -9.92
CA GLY A 43 1.82 16.74 -10.04
C GLY A 43 0.40 16.86 -9.50
N THR A 44 -0.53 16.13 -10.09
CA THR A 44 -1.90 15.97 -9.56
C THR A 44 -2.16 14.50 -9.32
N VAL A 45 -2.45 14.12 -8.08
CA VAL A 45 -2.75 12.72 -7.72
C VAL A 45 -3.99 12.24 -8.49
N VAL A 46 -3.85 11.16 -9.25
CA VAL A 46 -4.98 10.50 -9.92
C VAL A 46 -5.83 9.81 -8.86
N ARG A 47 -7.11 10.18 -8.77
CA ARG A 47 -8.06 9.62 -7.79
C ARG A 47 -9.14 8.77 -8.50
N PRO A 48 -9.72 7.77 -7.82
CA PRO A 48 -9.47 7.38 -6.43
C PRO A 48 -8.10 6.71 -6.24
N ILE A 49 -7.54 6.85 -5.05
CA ILE A 49 -6.39 6.06 -4.60
C ILE A 49 -6.86 5.00 -3.61
N ARG A 50 -6.08 3.94 -3.42
CA ARG A 50 -6.49 2.78 -2.61
C ARG A 50 -6.49 3.09 -1.11
N VAL A 51 -5.56 3.94 -0.69
CA VAL A 51 -5.29 4.30 0.70
C VAL A 51 -6.07 5.56 1.11
N VAL A 52 -6.35 5.70 2.40
CA VAL A 52 -6.89 6.93 2.97
C VAL A 52 -5.77 7.96 3.06
N ASP A 53 -5.84 8.96 2.19
CA ASP A 53 -4.91 10.09 2.09
C ASP A 53 -5.25 11.17 3.13
N GLN A 54 -4.74 11.00 4.35
CA GLN A 54 -5.04 11.88 5.48
C GLN A 54 -3.82 12.70 5.96
N TRP A 55 -2.64 12.49 5.36
CA TRP A 55 -1.42 13.22 5.72
C TRP A 55 -0.90 14.01 4.54
N MET A 56 -0.70 15.31 4.73
CA MET A 56 -0.20 16.22 3.69
C MET A 56 1.10 15.71 3.04
N TYR A 57 2.03 15.16 3.83
CA TYR A 57 3.28 14.61 3.30
C TYR A 57 3.06 13.41 2.37
N HIS A 58 2.06 12.56 2.64
CA HIS A 58 1.73 11.43 1.76
C HIS A 58 1.12 11.95 0.45
N THR A 59 0.22 12.93 0.53
CA THR A 59 -0.36 13.57 -0.67
C THR A 59 0.74 14.16 -1.58
N ARG A 60 1.72 14.86 -1.00
CA ARG A 60 2.87 15.41 -1.75
C ARG A 60 3.69 14.32 -2.44
N LEU A 61 3.97 13.24 -1.70
CA LEU A 61 4.69 12.08 -2.22
C LEU A 61 3.93 11.41 -3.38
N TYR A 62 2.61 11.22 -3.28
CA TYR A 62 1.78 10.67 -4.35
C TYR A 62 1.70 11.60 -5.57
N ALA A 63 1.67 12.91 -5.35
CA ALA A 63 1.69 13.90 -6.43
C ALA A 63 3.03 13.88 -7.19
N ALA A 64 4.15 13.84 -6.46
CA ALA A 64 5.48 13.70 -7.04
C ALA A 64 5.62 12.38 -7.82
N ALA A 65 5.13 11.26 -7.27
CA ALA A 65 5.12 9.98 -7.98
C ALA A 65 4.30 10.03 -9.28
N THR A 66 3.16 10.72 -9.27
CA THR A 66 2.34 10.90 -10.47
C THR A 66 3.06 11.73 -11.53
N LEU A 67 3.71 12.84 -11.13
CA LEU A 67 4.51 13.66 -12.04
C LEU A 67 5.65 12.85 -12.68
N VAL A 68 6.40 12.09 -11.87
CA VAL A 68 7.50 11.23 -12.37
C VAL A 68 6.98 10.16 -13.33
N GLY A 69 5.81 9.58 -13.02
CA GLY A 69 5.10 8.65 -13.90
C GLY A 69 4.88 9.21 -15.31
N GLN A 70 4.59 10.51 -15.40
CA GLN A 70 4.24 11.21 -16.64
C GLN A 70 5.43 11.87 -17.34
N THR A 71 6.56 12.07 -16.64
CA THR A 71 7.70 12.88 -17.12
C THR A 71 8.92 12.00 -17.43
N PRO A 72 9.19 11.64 -18.71
CA PRO A 72 10.26 10.71 -19.11
C PRO A 72 11.64 10.98 -18.51
N GLU A 73 11.97 12.25 -18.31
CA GLU A 73 13.26 12.75 -17.83
C GLU A 73 13.47 12.60 -16.31
N LEU A 74 12.42 12.24 -15.57
CA LEU A 74 12.46 12.03 -14.14
C LEU A 74 12.32 10.56 -13.77
N GLU A 75 13.01 10.14 -12.71
CA GLU A 75 12.79 8.89 -11.99
C GLU A 75 12.64 9.18 -10.50
N LEU A 76 12.04 8.24 -9.75
CA LEU A 76 11.80 8.39 -8.31
C LEU A 76 12.60 7.35 -7.54
N VAL A 77 13.31 7.82 -6.52
CA VAL A 77 13.94 6.98 -5.50
C VAL A 77 13.33 7.35 -4.16
N GLN A 78 12.68 6.40 -3.50
CA GLN A 78 12.06 6.63 -2.19
C GLN A 78 12.98 6.16 -1.07
N LEU A 79 13.23 7.03 -0.09
CA LEU A 79 13.83 6.69 1.18
C LEU A 79 12.73 6.19 2.14
N ASN A 80 12.94 5.01 2.71
CA ASN A 80 12.02 4.36 3.65
C ASN A 80 12.78 4.04 4.94
N SER A 81 12.30 4.51 6.09
CA SER A 81 12.95 4.19 7.37
C SER A 81 12.57 2.79 7.86
N PHE A 82 13.56 2.03 8.31
CA PHE A 82 13.34 0.68 8.85
C PHE A 82 12.27 0.67 9.96
N GLY A 83 11.29 -0.22 9.84
CA GLY A 83 10.21 -0.37 10.83
C GLY A 83 9.17 0.76 10.83
N CYS A 84 9.18 1.68 9.86
CA CYS A 84 8.18 2.74 9.79
C CYS A 84 6.85 2.23 9.20
N GLY A 85 5.89 1.92 10.07
CA GLY A 85 4.58 1.41 9.65
C GLY A 85 3.73 2.35 8.80
N LEU A 86 4.00 3.66 8.80
CA LEU A 86 3.35 4.60 7.87
C LEU A 86 4.00 4.56 6.48
N ASP A 87 5.31 4.33 6.42
CA ASP A 87 6.01 4.20 5.15
C ASP A 87 5.55 2.94 4.41
N ALA A 88 5.23 1.86 5.12
CA ALA A 88 4.62 0.66 4.55
C ALA A 88 3.35 0.95 3.71
N ILE A 89 2.54 1.94 4.12
CA ILE A 89 1.36 2.38 3.36
C ILE A 89 1.79 3.15 2.11
N THR A 90 2.69 4.12 2.29
CA THR A 90 3.08 5.03 1.20
C THR A 90 3.93 4.35 0.13
N THR A 91 4.82 3.44 0.52
CA THR A 91 5.72 2.72 -0.38
C THR A 91 4.92 1.83 -1.35
N ASP A 92 3.94 1.10 -0.83
CA ASP A 92 3.02 0.30 -1.65
C ASP A 92 2.20 1.16 -2.61
N GLU A 93 1.71 2.32 -2.17
CA GLU A 93 0.91 3.22 -3.02
C GLU A 93 1.74 3.93 -4.09
N VAL A 94 2.95 4.41 -3.74
CA VAL A 94 3.89 5.00 -4.72
C VAL A 94 4.32 3.97 -5.75
N GLN A 95 4.57 2.74 -5.30
CA GLN A 95 4.86 1.63 -6.19
C GLN A 95 3.71 1.40 -7.18
N GLU A 96 2.46 1.36 -6.70
CA GLU A 96 1.28 1.18 -7.54
C GLU A 96 1.16 2.30 -8.59
N ILE A 97 1.33 3.57 -8.18
CA ILE A 97 1.27 4.73 -9.08
C ILE A 97 2.35 4.60 -10.18
N LEU A 98 3.62 4.38 -9.79
CA LEU A 98 4.72 4.32 -10.75
C LEU A 98 4.59 3.13 -11.71
N GLN A 99 4.26 1.95 -11.20
CA GLN A 99 4.03 0.76 -12.03
C GLN A 99 2.82 0.95 -12.96
N GLY A 100 1.80 1.68 -12.53
CA GLY A 100 0.66 2.08 -13.36
C GLY A 100 1.05 2.92 -14.59
N TYR A 101 2.16 3.64 -14.53
CA TYR A 101 2.76 4.36 -15.66
C TYR A 101 3.85 3.57 -16.41
N GLY A 102 4.08 2.30 -16.03
CA GLY A 102 5.15 1.47 -16.56
C GLY A 102 6.54 1.86 -16.09
N ARG A 103 6.64 2.53 -14.93
CA ARG A 103 7.91 2.95 -14.32
C ARG A 103 8.36 1.96 -13.25
N MET A 104 9.68 1.82 -13.11
CA MET A 104 10.28 1.04 -12.04
C MET A 104 10.22 1.83 -10.74
N TYR A 105 9.75 1.20 -9.67
CA TYR A 105 9.82 1.75 -8.32
C TYR A 105 11.14 1.36 -7.66
N THR A 106 11.90 2.35 -7.18
CA THR A 106 13.15 2.13 -6.44
C THR A 106 13.00 2.65 -5.01
N VAL A 107 13.20 1.76 -4.04
CA VAL A 107 13.19 2.09 -2.61
C VAL A 107 14.55 1.82 -1.99
N LEU A 108 15.03 2.74 -1.16
CA LEU A 108 16.23 2.59 -0.34
C LEU A 108 15.79 2.57 1.12
N LYS A 109 16.08 1.46 1.81
CA LYS A 109 15.79 1.36 3.24
C LYS A 109 16.92 2.05 4.01
N ILE A 110 16.55 2.96 4.90
CA ILE A 110 17.45 3.72 5.76
C ILE A 110 17.32 3.18 7.18
N ASP A 111 18.46 2.76 7.73
CA ASP A 111 18.64 2.41 9.13
C ASP A 111 19.83 3.20 9.71
N GLU A 112 20.23 2.90 10.94
CA GLU A 112 21.37 3.53 11.61
C GLU A 112 22.72 3.16 10.94
N VAL A 113 22.78 2.04 10.22
CA VAL A 113 24.01 1.55 9.60
C VAL A 113 24.17 2.19 8.24
N ASN A 114 25.24 2.95 8.07
CA ASN A 114 25.54 3.53 6.77
C ASN A 114 25.99 2.44 5.77
N ASN A 115 25.04 1.93 4.98
CA ASN A 115 25.25 0.90 3.96
C ASN A 115 25.09 1.45 2.53
N LEU A 116 26.02 2.33 2.13
CA LEU A 116 26.07 2.85 0.77
C LEU A 116 26.28 1.77 -0.30
N GLY A 117 26.78 0.59 0.06
CA GLY A 117 26.94 -0.52 -0.89
C GLY A 117 25.60 -0.98 -1.47
N ALA A 118 24.62 -1.23 -0.60
CA ALA A 118 23.27 -1.62 -1.02
C ALA A 118 22.58 -0.52 -1.84
N ALA A 119 22.71 0.74 -1.42
CA ALA A 119 22.18 1.89 -2.15
C ALA A 119 22.80 2.01 -3.54
N ARG A 120 24.13 1.86 -3.65
CA ARG A 120 24.88 1.90 -4.90
C ARG A 120 24.41 0.84 -5.89
N ILE A 121 24.20 -0.40 -5.43
CA ILE A 121 23.72 -1.50 -6.29
C ILE A 121 22.33 -1.16 -6.84
N ARG A 122 21.40 -0.71 -5.99
CA ARG A 122 20.03 -0.35 -6.41
C ARG A 122 20.01 0.82 -7.40
N LEU A 123 20.80 1.86 -7.15
CA LEU A 123 20.91 3.00 -8.07
C LEU A 123 21.49 2.58 -9.42
N ARG A 124 22.52 1.72 -9.45
CA ARG A 124 23.06 1.19 -10.72
C ARG A 124 22.03 0.36 -11.48
N SER A 125 21.21 -0.44 -10.79
CA SER A 125 20.12 -1.18 -11.42
C SER A 125 19.08 -0.24 -12.04
N LEU A 126 18.69 0.83 -11.32
CA LEU A 126 17.79 1.85 -11.86
C LEU A 126 18.36 2.50 -13.13
N ILE A 127 19.64 2.92 -13.09
CA ILE A 127 20.34 3.52 -14.23
C ILE A 127 20.34 2.57 -15.44
N SER A 128 20.69 1.30 -15.24
CA SER A 128 20.68 0.30 -16.33
C SER A 128 19.30 0.16 -16.97
N VAL A 129 18.23 0.19 -16.17
CA VAL A 129 16.85 0.09 -16.65
C VAL A 129 16.43 1.37 -17.36
N MET A 130 16.94 2.53 -16.96
CA MET A 130 16.73 3.80 -17.70
C MET A 130 17.40 3.77 -19.07
N GLU A 131 18.65 3.32 -19.14
CA GLU A 131 19.41 3.21 -20.40
C GLU A 131 18.79 2.19 -21.36
N GLU A 132 18.30 1.06 -20.85
CA GLU A 132 17.59 0.06 -21.64
C GLU A 132 16.27 0.61 -22.20
N ARG A 133 15.47 1.30 -21.38
CA ARG A 133 14.25 1.99 -21.84
C ARG A 133 14.54 2.98 -22.96
N GLU A 134 15.61 3.76 -22.83
CA GLU A 134 16.02 4.74 -23.84
C GLU A 134 16.49 4.07 -25.13
N ARG A 135 17.36 3.06 -25.06
CA ARG A 135 17.82 2.29 -26.22
C ARG A 135 16.68 1.65 -27.00
N ASN A 136 15.67 1.16 -26.29
CA ASN A 136 14.49 0.51 -26.89
C ASN A 136 13.35 1.48 -27.24
N GLY A 137 13.52 2.79 -27.00
CA GLY A 137 12.49 3.80 -27.27
C GLY A 137 11.20 3.61 -26.47
N ILE A 138 11.26 2.94 -25.31
CA ILE A 138 10.09 2.66 -24.46
C ILE A 138 9.67 3.96 -23.78
N LYS A 139 8.47 4.43 -24.09
CA LYS A 139 7.88 5.62 -23.46
C LYS A 139 6.96 5.23 -22.31
N PRO A 140 6.85 6.07 -21.26
CA PRO A 140 5.86 5.89 -20.21
C PRO A 140 4.45 5.80 -20.81
N VAL A 141 3.63 4.92 -20.26
CA VAL A 141 2.26 4.71 -20.73
C VAL A 141 1.31 5.54 -19.86
N PRO A 142 0.55 6.51 -20.41
CA PRO A 142 -0.33 7.37 -19.61
C PRO A 142 -1.66 6.67 -19.26
N LYS A 143 -1.60 5.44 -18.72
CA LYS A 143 -2.77 4.57 -18.50
C LYS A 143 -3.14 4.36 -17.03
N TYR A 144 -2.48 5.01 -16.08
CA TYR A 144 -2.90 4.88 -14.68
C TYR A 144 -4.27 5.54 -14.48
N LYS A 145 -5.29 4.73 -14.20
CA LYS A 145 -6.68 5.16 -13.99
C LYS A 145 -7.04 5.34 -12.51
N GLY A 146 -6.06 5.27 -11.62
CA GLY A 146 -6.30 5.17 -10.19
C GLY A 146 -6.69 3.77 -9.74
N TYR A 147 -7.08 3.67 -8.48
CA TYR A 147 -7.52 2.44 -7.83
C TYR A 147 -8.89 1.97 -8.37
N ILE A 148 -8.98 0.70 -8.77
CA ILE A 148 -10.24 0.06 -9.14
C ILE A 148 -10.86 -0.51 -7.87
N ARG A 149 -12.07 -0.03 -7.53
CA ARG A 149 -12.77 -0.46 -6.32
C ARG A 149 -13.23 -1.91 -6.44
N GLN A 150 -13.18 -2.61 -5.31
CA GLN A 150 -13.77 -3.93 -5.15
C GLN A 150 -15.30 -3.89 -5.28
N PRO A 151 -15.94 -5.04 -5.58
CA PRO A 151 -17.39 -5.14 -5.56
C PRO A 151 -17.97 -4.72 -4.21
N LEU A 152 -19.08 -3.97 -4.25
CA LEU A 152 -19.79 -3.57 -3.05
C LEU A 152 -20.62 -4.74 -2.53
N PHE A 153 -20.71 -4.87 -1.21
CA PHE A 153 -21.65 -5.80 -0.59
C PHE A 153 -23.07 -5.25 -0.74
N THR A 154 -23.99 -6.01 -1.33
CA THR A 154 -25.37 -5.55 -1.56
C THR A 154 -26.37 -6.15 -0.56
N LYS A 155 -27.57 -5.55 -0.48
CA LYS A 155 -28.63 -6.06 0.41
C LYS A 155 -29.11 -7.46 0.02
N GLU A 156 -29.03 -7.84 -1.25
CA GLU A 156 -29.37 -9.20 -1.69
C GLU A 156 -28.38 -10.23 -1.14
N MET A 157 -27.08 -9.88 -1.13
CA MET A 157 -26.00 -10.75 -0.64
C MET A 157 -26.17 -11.13 0.84
N LYS A 158 -26.92 -10.34 1.63
CA LYS A 158 -27.25 -10.66 3.03
C LYS A 158 -27.87 -12.06 3.21
N LYS A 159 -28.56 -12.58 2.19
CA LYS A 159 -29.28 -13.86 2.28
C LYS A 159 -28.37 -15.09 2.12
N ASP A 160 -27.34 -14.98 1.29
CA ASP A 160 -26.57 -16.14 0.82
C ASP A 160 -25.05 -16.00 0.97
N TYR A 161 -24.53 -14.83 1.30
CA TYR A 161 -23.11 -14.64 1.57
C TYR A 161 -22.73 -14.97 3.01
N THR A 162 -21.54 -15.55 3.18
CA THR A 162 -20.87 -15.62 4.48
C THR A 162 -19.94 -14.44 4.63
N ILE A 163 -20.06 -13.70 5.74
CA ILE A 163 -19.20 -12.56 6.04
C ILE A 163 -18.15 -13.01 7.04
N ILE A 164 -16.88 -13.03 6.63
CA ILE A 164 -15.79 -13.36 7.54
C ILE A 164 -15.18 -12.09 8.13
N ALA A 165 -14.89 -12.10 9.42
CA ALA A 165 -14.28 -10.96 10.10
C ALA A 165 -13.09 -11.43 10.97
N PRO A 166 -12.05 -10.60 11.13
CA PRO A 166 -10.91 -10.95 11.97
C PRO A 166 -11.32 -10.89 13.44
N GLN A 167 -10.63 -11.64 14.28
CA GLN A 167 -10.82 -11.56 15.73
C GLN A 167 -9.86 -10.53 16.33
N MET A 168 -10.42 -9.49 16.95
CA MET A 168 -9.63 -8.48 17.67
C MET A 168 -9.74 -8.58 19.19
N SER A 169 -10.80 -9.20 19.71
CA SER A 169 -10.99 -9.42 21.14
C SER A 169 -11.82 -10.67 21.38
N PRO A 170 -11.27 -11.72 22.04
CA PRO A 170 -11.93 -13.03 22.16
C PRO A 170 -13.36 -12.98 22.68
N TYR A 171 -13.59 -12.26 23.77
CA TYR A 171 -14.91 -12.24 24.43
C TYR A 171 -15.89 -11.27 23.75
N HIS A 172 -15.43 -10.08 23.36
CA HIS A 172 -16.32 -9.07 22.79
C HIS A 172 -16.80 -9.44 21.39
N PHE A 173 -15.94 -10.07 20.58
CA PHE A 173 -16.29 -10.39 19.20
C PHE A 173 -17.26 -11.58 19.10
N GLU A 174 -17.25 -12.49 20.07
CA GLU A 174 -18.29 -13.54 20.16
C GLU A 174 -19.68 -12.94 20.41
N LEU A 175 -19.78 -11.91 21.25
CA LEU A 175 -21.04 -11.19 21.47
C LEU A 175 -21.49 -10.45 20.20
N LEU A 176 -20.55 -9.79 19.51
CA LEU A 176 -20.83 -9.10 18.24
C LEU A 176 -21.29 -10.08 17.16
N GLU A 177 -20.69 -11.27 17.07
CA GLU A 177 -21.09 -12.33 16.14
C GLU A 177 -22.57 -12.71 16.33
N GLN A 178 -23.01 -12.88 17.58
CA GLN A 178 -24.41 -13.17 17.88
C GLN A 178 -25.33 -11.99 17.52
N ALA A 179 -24.90 -10.75 17.78
CA ALA A 179 -25.67 -9.56 17.42
C ALA A 179 -25.85 -9.42 15.90
N PHE A 180 -24.81 -9.70 15.11
CA PHE A 180 -24.90 -9.72 13.65
C PHE A 180 -25.84 -10.81 13.13
N ARG A 181 -25.75 -12.02 13.70
CA ARG A 181 -26.64 -13.14 13.35
C ARG A 181 -28.09 -12.85 13.68
N TYR A 182 -28.37 -12.29 14.85
CA TYR A 182 -29.71 -11.82 15.22
C TYR A 182 -30.24 -10.77 14.23
N SER A 183 -29.36 -9.91 13.73
CA SER A 183 -29.67 -8.90 12.70
C SER A 183 -29.79 -9.49 11.28
N GLY A 184 -29.66 -10.81 11.12
CA GLY A 184 -29.84 -11.52 9.86
C GLY A 184 -28.61 -11.55 8.95
N TYR A 185 -27.40 -11.29 9.48
CA TYR A 185 -26.14 -11.44 8.74
C TYR A 185 -25.43 -12.73 9.14
N ASN A 186 -24.99 -13.53 8.16
CA ASN A 186 -24.20 -14.72 8.43
C ASN A 186 -22.71 -14.36 8.64
N VAL A 187 -22.37 -13.86 9.82
CA VAL A 187 -20.99 -13.50 10.18
C VAL A 187 -20.28 -14.67 10.87
N GLU A 188 -19.01 -14.90 10.51
CA GLU A 188 -18.09 -15.85 11.15
C GLU A 188 -16.78 -15.14 11.56
N ILE A 189 -16.54 -15.05 12.87
CA ILE A 189 -15.31 -14.45 13.41
C ILE A 189 -14.17 -15.47 13.36
N GLN A 190 -13.05 -15.10 12.74
CA GLN A 190 -11.89 -15.97 12.59
C GLN A 190 -11.16 -16.15 13.91
N LYS A 191 -11.19 -17.38 14.45
CA LYS A 191 -10.55 -17.69 15.74
C LYS A 191 -9.12 -18.17 15.63
N ASN A 192 -8.65 -18.51 14.42
CA ASN A 192 -7.28 -18.97 14.23
C ASN A 192 -6.31 -17.79 14.24
N TYR A 193 -5.28 -17.84 15.09
CA TYR A 193 -4.18 -16.87 15.17
C TYR A 193 -2.83 -17.59 15.22
N SER A 194 -2.76 -18.79 14.62
CA SER A 194 -1.56 -19.61 14.57
C SER A 194 -0.46 -18.96 13.74
N LYS A 195 0.74 -19.55 13.78
CA LYS A 195 1.88 -19.05 13.02
C LYS A 195 1.60 -19.05 11.51
N GLU A 196 0.88 -20.03 11.00
CA GLU A 196 0.51 -20.15 9.60
C GLU A 196 -0.34 -18.96 9.12
N VAL A 197 -1.17 -18.39 10.01
CA VAL A 197 -1.95 -17.18 9.73
C VAL A 197 -1.05 -15.96 9.60
N VAL A 198 -0.05 -15.84 10.47
CA VAL A 198 0.94 -14.75 10.41
C VAL A 198 1.77 -14.88 9.13
N ASP A 199 2.23 -16.08 8.83
CA ASP A 199 3.01 -16.38 7.62
C ASP A 199 2.19 -16.09 6.35
N GLU A 200 0.88 -16.37 6.35
CA GLU A 200 -0.02 -15.98 5.25
C GLU A 200 -0.13 -14.47 5.11
N GLY A 201 -0.27 -13.73 6.22
CA GLY A 201 -0.28 -12.26 6.21
C GLY A 201 1.00 -11.65 5.66
N LEU A 202 2.17 -12.18 6.05
CA LEU A 202 3.49 -11.72 5.60
C LEU A 202 3.74 -11.91 4.10
N LYS A 203 2.98 -12.77 3.42
CA LYS A 203 3.07 -12.92 1.95
C LYS A 203 2.54 -11.72 1.19
N TYR A 204 1.54 -11.01 1.75
CA TYR A 204 0.78 -10.00 1.01
C TYR A 204 0.79 -8.61 1.65
N VAL A 205 1.07 -8.53 2.95
CA VAL A 205 1.18 -7.26 3.68
C VAL A 205 2.65 -6.86 3.76
N ASN A 206 2.93 -5.57 3.52
CA ASN A 206 4.27 -5.03 3.64
C ASN A 206 4.86 -5.31 5.04
N ASN A 207 6.08 -5.87 5.09
CA ASN A 207 6.72 -6.32 6.33
C ASN A 207 7.00 -5.20 7.34
N ASP A 208 7.09 -3.94 6.89
CA ASP A 208 7.26 -2.80 7.79
C ASP A 208 5.92 -2.38 8.44
N ALA A 209 4.78 -2.96 8.02
CA ALA A 209 3.49 -2.72 8.64
C ALA A 209 3.46 -3.27 10.07
N CYS A 210 2.55 -2.73 10.88
CA CYS A 210 2.42 -3.20 12.25
C CYS A 210 1.89 -4.63 12.32
N TYR A 211 2.32 -5.36 13.35
CA TYR A 211 1.89 -6.73 13.58
C TYR A 211 0.35 -6.92 13.59
N PRO A 212 -0.48 -6.04 14.19
CA PRO A 212 -1.92 -6.17 14.09
C PRO A 212 -2.47 -6.14 12.66
N ALA A 213 -1.88 -5.34 11.75
CA ALA A 213 -2.30 -5.34 10.34
C ALA A 213 -2.02 -6.70 9.70
N ILE A 214 -0.81 -7.23 9.93
CA ILE A 214 -0.34 -8.50 9.36
C ILE A 214 -1.26 -9.65 9.82
N ILE A 215 -1.52 -9.76 11.13
CA ILE A 215 -2.34 -10.86 11.65
C ILE A 215 -3.81 -10.71 11.28
N THR A 216 -4.38 -9.50 11.32
CA THR A 216 -5.80 -9.27 10.97
C THR A 216 -6.06 -9.56 9.50
N ILE A 217 -5.20 -9.10 8.60
CA ILE A 217 -5.32 -9.40 7.15
C ILE A 217 -4.98 -10.88 6.89
N GLY A 218 -3.97 -11.41 7.56
CA GLY A 218 -3.59 -12.82 7.49
C GLY A 218 -4.74 -13.75 7.88
N GLN A 219 -5.50 -13.43 8.93
CA GLN A 219 -6.68 -14.20 9.33
C GLN A 219 -7.71 -14.31 8.22
N LEU A 220 -8.00 -13.19 7.56
CA LEU A 220 -8.97 -13.13 6.47
C LEU A 220 -8.47 -13.89 5.23
N LEU A 221 -7.22 -13.68 4.81
CA LEU A 221 -6.65 -14.36 3.65
C LEU A 221 -6.50 -15.86 3.88
N TYR A 222 -6.04 -16.26 5.07
CA TYR A 222 -5.92 -17.67 5.44
C TYR A 222 -7.29 -18.35 5.39
N ALA A 223 -8.32 -17.69 5.93
CA ALA A 223 -9.69 -18.17 5.87
C ALA A 223 -10.21 -18.29 4.43
N LEU A 224 -9.95 -17.32 3.55
CA LEU A 224 -10.36 -17.38 2.13
C LEU A 224 -9.63 -18.47 1.33
N ASN A 225 -8.36 -18.74 1.66
CA ASN A 225 -7.53 -19.67 0.91
C ASN A 225 -7.64 -21.12 1.40
N HIS A 226 -7.82 -21.33 2.70
CA HIS A 226 -7.79 -22.65 3.34
C HIS A 226 -9.07 -23.01 4.09
N GLY A 227 -9.99 -22.05 4.22
CA GLY A 227 -11.28 -22.27 4.84
C GLY A 227 -12.28 -23.00 3.92
N LYS A 228 -13.47 -23.21 4.47
CA LYS A 228 -14.59 -23.92 3.83
C LYS A 228 -15.46 -23.03 2.94
N TYR A 229 -15.04 -21.80 2.65
CA TYR A 229 -15.91 -20.79 2.04
C TYR A 229 -15.95 -20.91 0.52
N ASP A 230 -17.12 -20.68 -0.05
CA ASP A 230 -17.31 -20.44 -1.48
C ASP A 230 -16.85 -19.01 -1.80
N LYS A 231 -15.81 -18.88 -2.63
CA LYS A 231 -15.16 -17.59 -2.96
C LYS A 231 -16.10 -16.63 -3.69
N ASP A 232 -17.14 -17.13 -4.35
CA ASP A 232 -18.14 -16.29 -5.02
C ASP A 232 -19.26 -15.84 -4.08
N LYS A 233 -19.35 -16.43 -2.88
CA LYS A 233 -20.39 -16.16 -1.86
C LYS A 233 -19.78 -15.86 -0.49
N VAL A 234 -18.63 -15.22 -0.49
CA VAL A 234 -17.95 -14.77 0.73
C VAL A 234 -17.65 -13.29 0.62
N ALA A 235 -17.80 -12.58 1.73
CA ALA A 235 -17.38 -11.19 1.88
C ALA A 235 -16.48 -11.08 3.10
N VAL A 236 -15.60 -10.09 3.12
CA VAL A 236 -14.75 -9.78 4.27
C VAL A 236 -15.26 -8.54 4.98
N LEU A 237 -15.18 -8.52 6.30
CA LEU A 237 -15.51 -7.39 7.15
C LEU A 237 -14.27 -6.97 7.94
N ILE A 238 -13.92 -5.70 7.91
CA ILE A 238 -12.84 -5.14 8.73
C ILE A 238 -13.24 -3.79 9.30
N THR A 239 -12.77 -3.49 10.51
CA THR A 239 -13.00 -2.19 11.13
C THR A 239 -12.11 -1.12 10.52
N GLN A 240 -12.65 0.09 10.36
CA GLN A 240 -11.90 1.26 9.92
C GLN A 240 -12.12 2.39 10.92
N THR A 241 -11.05 2.80 11.61
CA THR A 241 -11.17 3.74 12.75
C THR A 241 -11.42 5.18 12.33
N GLY A 242 -10.99 5.58 11.13
CA GLY A 242 -11.18 6.94 10.60
C GLY A 242 -10.32 8.02 11.25
N GLY A 243 -9.35 7.64 12.08
CA GLY A 243 -8.41 8.57 12.73
C GLY A 243 -7.00 8.54 12.13
N ALA A 244 -6.08 9.29 12.72
CA ALA A 244 -4.67 9.35 12.32
C ALA A 244 -3.88 8.05 12.59
N CYS A 245 -4.53 6.98 13.07
CA CYS A 245 -3.91 5.68 13.21
C CYS A 245 -3.76 4.99 11.84
N ARG A 246 -2.72 4.18 11.68
CA ARG A 246 -2.54 3.25 10.55
C ARG A 246 -3.72 2.27 10.36
N ALA A 247 -4.49 2.00 11.42
CA ALA A 247 -5.69 1.16 11.37
C ALA A 247 -6.72 1.64 10.33
N THR A 248 -6.82 2.96 10.12
CA THR A 248 -7.67 3.55 9.06
C THR A 248 -7.30 3.04 7.67
N ASN A 249 -6.03 2.67 7.47
CA ASN A 249 -5.51 2.16 6.21
C ASN A 249 -5.42 0.63 6.13
N TYR A 250 -5.90 -0.12 7.14
CA TYR A 250 -5.97 -1.58 7.04
C TYR A 250 -6.90 -2.02 5.92
N VAL A 251 -7.98 -1.29 5.67
CA VAL A 251 -8.86 -1.47 4.50
C VAL A 251 -8.05 -1.35 3.20
N GLY A 252 -7.23 -0.29 3.06
CA GLY A 252 -6.37 -0.10 1.89
C GLY A 252 -5.34 -1.22 1.72
N MET A 253 -4.72 -1.68 2.81
CA MET A 253 -3.81 -2.83 2.80
C MET A 253 -4.52 -4.13 2.40
N LEU A 254 -5.70 -4.39 2.95
CA LEU A 254 -6.52 -5.57 2.64
C LEU A 254 -6.97 -5.57 1.17
N LYS A 255 -7.39 -4.41 0.64
CA LYS A 255 -7.72 -4.22 -0.78
C LYS A 255 -6.56 -4.66 -1.70
N LYS A 256 -5.33 -4.27 -1.35
CA LYS A 256 -4.12 -4.69 -2.09
C LYS A 256 -3.88 -6.19 -1.93
N ALA A 257 -3.94 -6.69 -0.70
CA ALA A 257 -3.65 -8.08 -0.40
C ALA A 257 -4.63 -9.06 -1.09
N LEU A 258 -5.92 -8.71 -1.14
CA LEU A 258 -6.93 -9.46 -1.90
C LEU A 258 -6.62 -9.47 -3.40
N LYS A 259 -6.25 -8.33 -3.98
CA LYS A 259 -5.86 -8.24 -5.39
C LYS A 259 -4.61 -9.08 -5.69
N ASP A 260 -3.58 -8.99 -4.87
CA ASP A 260 -2.32 -9.72 -5.03
C ASP A 260 -2.53 -11.24 -4.85
N ALA A 261 -3.53 -11.65 -4.07
CA ALA A 261 -3.95 -13.04 -3.90
C ALA A 261 -4.91 -13.55 -5.00
N GLY A 262 -5.30 -12.71 -5.97
CA GLY A 262 -6.27 -13.07 -7.01
C GLY A 262 -7.71 -13.22 -6.49
N LEU A 263 -8.07 -12.47 -5.46
CA LEU A 263 -9.38 -12.43 -4.77
C LEU A 263 -10.03 -11.04 -4.90
N ASP A 264 -9.81 -10.36 -6.01
CA ASP A 264 -10.31 -9.01 -6.28
C ASP A 264 -11.84 -8.93 -6.42
N ASN A 265 -12.50 -10.06 -6.66
CA ASN A 265 -13.96 -10.22 -6.72
C ASN A 265 -14.63 -10.32 -5.33
N VAL A 266 -13.88 -10.52 -4.25
CA VAL A 266 -14.43 -10.66 -2.90
C VAL A 266 -14.89 -9.28 -2.38
N PRO A 267 -16.17 -9.10 -2.02
CA PRO A 267 -16.64 -7.84 -1.42
C PRO A 267 -15.97 -7.58 -0.08
N LEU A 268 -15.60 -6.31 0.15
CA LEU A 268 -15.01 -5.84 1.41
C LEU A 268 -15.93 -4.82 2.04
N ILE A 269 -16.35 -5.10 3.27
CA ILE A 269 -17.20 -4.24 4.08
C ILE A 269 -16.34 -3.49 5.10
N SER A 270 -16.43 -2.16 5.10
CA SER A 270 -15.74 -1.32 6.08
C SER A 270 -16.67 -0.96 7.24
N LEU A 271 -16.43 -1.52 8.44
CA LEU A 271 -17.18 -1.13 9.62
C LEU A 271 -16.58 0.14 10.25
N ASN A 272 -17.26 1.26 10.08
CA ASN A 272 -16.84 2.54 10.63
C ASN A 272 -18.02 3.45 11.00
N VAL A 273 -17.76 4.39 11.92
CA VAL A 273 -18.76 5.35 12.42
C VAL A 273 -18.69 6.71 11.71
N VAL A 274 -17.72 6.89 10.80
CA VAL A 274 -17.41 8.20 10.17
C VAL A 274 -17.99 8.30 8.75
N GLY A 275 -18.61 7.23 8.23
CA GLY A 275 -19.14 7.18 6.86
C GLY A 275 -18.05 7.09 5.78
N MET A 276 -16.88 6.56 6.13
CA MET A 276 -15.84 6.20 5.16
C MET A 276 -16.29 4.96 4.39
N GLU A 277 -15.99 4.86 3.08
CA GLU A 277 -16.33 3.67 2.28
C GLU A 277 -17.80 3.25 2.41
N ASN A 278 -18.74 4.09 1.95
CA ASN A 278 -20.18 3.81 2.06
C ASN A 278 -20.56 2.50 1.34
N ASP A 279 -20.83 1.45 2.12
CA ASP A 279 -21.42 0.20 1.68
C ASP A 279 -22.97 0.24 1.87
N PRO A 280 -23.79 -0.19 0.88
CA PRO A 280 -25.26 -0.13 0.90
C PRO A 280 -26.03 -0.90 1.99
#